data_AF-A0A0D3KV56-F1
#
_entry.id   AF-A0A0D3KV56-F1
#
_cell.length_a   1.000
_cell.length_b   1.000
_cell.length_c   1.000
_cell.angle_alpha   90.00
_cell.angle_beta   90.00
_cell.angle_gamma   90.00
#
_symmetry.space_group_name_H-M   'P 1'
#
loop_
_entity.id
_entity.type
_entity.pdbx_description
1 polymer ?
#
loop_
_entity_poly.entity_id
_entity_poly.type
_entity_poly.pdbx_seq_one_letter_code
_entity_poly.pdbx_strand_id
1 'polypeptide(L)'
;MRALLRDGVALGYPRSPEVVRARVPILKYTDAASRAAVDVCIDQEGGPRGSAWVRGRLRARPELRPLLLAVKLLLRRHGLSETYTGGVGSYLLFVMAERMRDPLCASVDLGAKCFRWRAAVARRRG
;
A
#
# COMPACT_ATOMS: atom_id res chain seq x y z
N MET A 1 -25.24 7.94 4.31
CA MET A 1 -24.54 9.02 3.59
C MET A 1 -25.19 10.38 3.81
N ARG A 2 -26.52 10.54 3.63
CA ARG A 2 -27.23 11.80 3.96
C ARG A 2 -27.07 12.24 5.42
N ALA A 3 -26.97 11.31 6.36
CA ALA A 3 -26.67 11.61 7.78
C ALA A 3 -25.30 12.29 7.95
N LEU A 4 -24.22 11.72 7.40
CA LEU A 4 -22.87 12.30 7.50
C LEU A 4 -22.74 13.72 6.91
N LEU A 5 -23.49 14.01 5.86
CA LEU A 5 -23.55 15.35 5.26
C LEU A 5 -24.41 16.32 6.10
N ARG A 6 -25.49 15.83 6.72
CA ARG A 6 -26.35 16.62 7.61
C ARG A 6 -25.65 16.97 8.93
N ASP A 7 -24.90 16.02 9.48
CA ASP A 7 -24.17 16.18 10.74
C ASP A 7 -22.85 16.96 10.57
N GLY A 8 -22.54 17.41 9.35
CA GLY A 8 -21.33 18.19 9.05
C GLY A 8 -20.02 17.41 9.14
N VAL A 9 -20.08 16.07 9.27
CA VAL A 9 -18.89 15.20 9.42
C VAL A 9 -18.19 14.97 8.08
N ALA A 10 -18.96 14.82 7.00
CA ALA A 10 -18.41 14.64 5.66
C ALA A 10 -18.59 15.90 4.81
N LEU A 11 -17.57 16.27 4.04
CA LEU A 11 -17.69 17.27 3.00
C LEU A 11 -18.42 16.69 1.78
N GLY A 12 -19.27 17.52 1.17
CA GLY A 12 -19.84 17.23 -0.15
C GLY A 12 -18.85 17.45 -1.31
N TYR A 13 -17.74 18.17 -1.07
CA TYR A 13 -16.76 18.57 -2.07
C TYR A 13 -15.33 18.60 -1.48
N PRO A 14 -14.28 18.16 -2.19
CA PRO A 14 -14.23 17.71 -3.59
C PRO A 14 -14.60 16.25 -3.81
N ARG A 15 -14.84 15.47 -2.74
CA ARG A 15 -15.34 14.09 -2.84
C ARG A 15 -16.57 13.93 -1.96
N SER A 16 -17.72 13.75 -2.59
CA SER A 16 -18.91 13.26 -1.91
C SER A 16 -18.59 11.92 -1.25
N PRO A 17 -19.17 11.60 -0.08
CA PRO A 17 -19.04 10.26 0.47
C PRO A 17 -19.42 9.23 -0.61
N GLU A 18 -18.72 8.10 -0.66
CA GLU A 18 -18.98 6.99 -1.58
C GLU A 18 -18.81 5.65 -0.85
N VAL A 19 -19.59 4.65 -1.27
CA VAL A 19 -19.41 3.27 -0.78
C VAL A 19 -18.78 2.45 -1.90
N VAL A 20 -17.52 2.07 -1.70
CA VAL A 20 -16.79 1.20 -2.62
C VAL A 20 -17.15 -0.25 -2.31
N ARG A 21 -17.74 -0.92 -3.30
CA ARG A 21 -18.08 -2.34 -3.23
C ARG A 21 -16.87 -3.17 -3.65
N ALA A 22 -16.16 -3.71 -2.67
CA ALA A 22 -15.10 -4.69 -2.86
C ALA A 22 -15.36 -5.90 -1.93
N ARG A 23 -14.41 -6.84 -1.82
CA ARG A 23 -14.49 -7.97 -0.88
C ARG A 23 -14.83 -7.52 0.55
N VAL A 24 -14.31 -6.36 0.95
CA VAL A 24 -14.71 -5.64 2.16
C VAL A 24 -15.34 -4.32 1.72
N PRO A 25 -16.58 -4.00 2.12
CA PRO A 25 -17.18 -2.70 1.84
C PRO A 25 -16.41 -1.58 2.54
N ILE A 26 -16.07 -0.53 1.80
CA ILE A 26 -15.36 0.63 2.34
C ILE A 26 -16.19 1.88 2.07
N LEU A 27 -16.51 2.62 3.14
CA LEU A 27 -17.08 3.95 3.05
C LEU A 27 -15.92 4.95 2.97
N LYS A 28 -15.81 5.67 1.86
CA LYS A 28 -14.81 6.71 1.65
C LYS A 28 -15.46 8.08 1.73
N TYR A 29 -14.86 9.01 2.46
CA TYR A 29 -15.31 10.39 2.50
C TYR A 29 -14.16 11.33 2.85
N THR A 30 -14.39 12.64 2.74
CA THR A 30 -13.46 13.66 3.23
C THR A 30 -14.04 14.29 4.48
N ASP A 31 -13.30 14.23 5.59
CA ASP A 31 -13.73 14.84 6.85
C ASP A 31 -13.74 16.37 6.75
N ALA A 32 -14.78 17.01 7.29
CA ALA A 32 -14.95 18.46 7.17
C ALA A 32 -14.01 19.27 8.06
N ALA A 33 -13.70 18.77 9.25
CA ALA A 33 -12.84 19.47 10.19
C ALA A 33 -11.36 19.40 9.79
N SER A 34 -10.88 18.20 9.49
CA SER A 34 -9.46 17.95 9.18
C SER A 34 -9.11 18.02 7.70
N ARG A 35 -10.11 18.01 6.80
CA ARG A 35 -9.94 17.85 5.34
C ARG A 35 -9.18 16.58 4.94
N ALA A 36 -9.08 15.60 5.84
CA ALA A 36 -8.43 14.34 5.58
C ALA A 36 -9.34 13.40 4.78
N ALA A 37 -8.76 12.63 3.86
CA ALA A 37 -9.45 11.52 3.23
C ALA A 37 -9.55 10.36 4.23
N VAL A 38 -10.77 9.91 4.51
CA VAL A 38 -11.08 8.87 5.49
C VAL A 38 -11.70 7.68 4.79
N ASP A 39 -11.13 6.51 5.03
CA ASP A 39 -11.66 5.21 4.61
C ASP A 39 -12.16 4.46 5.86
N VAL A 40 -13.45 4.12 5.91
CA VAL A 40 -14.07 3.37 7.01
C VAL A 40 -14.50 2.00 6.50
N CYS A 41 -13.96 0.94 7.11
CA CYS A 41 -14.43 -0.43 6.94
C CYS A 41 -15.13 -0.90 8.21
N ILE A 42 -16.18 -1.71 8.05
CA ILE A 42 -16.97 -2.24 9.17
C ILE A 42 -16.51 -3.68 9.44
N ASP A 43 -16.35 -4.01 10.73
CA ASP A 43 -16.10 -5.37 11.22
C ASP A 43 -14.81 -6.01 10.67
N GLN A 44 -13.70 -5.25 10.70
CA GLN A 44 -12.40 -5.71 10.22
C GLN A 44 -11.33 -5.63 11.32
N GLU A 45 -11.23 -6.68 12.16
CA GLU A 45 -10.19 -6.77 13.19
C GLU A 45 -8.76 -6.84 12.63
N GLY A 46 -8.63 -7.33 11.39
CA GLY A 46 -7.34 -7.44 10.70
C GLY A 46 -6.66 -6.09 10.46
N GLY A 47 -7.43 -5.02 10.26
CA GLY A 47 -6.90 -3.68 9.99
C GLY A 47 -6.09 -3.11 11.16
N PRO A 48 -6.69 -2.97 12.36
CA PRO A 48 -5.99 -2.52 13.55
C PRO A 48 -4.81 -3.42 13.94
N ARG A 49 -5.00 -4.75 13.90
CA ARG A 49 -3.93 -5.72 14.25
C ARG A 49 -2.74 -5.64 13.30
N GLY A 50 -3.00 -5.61 11.99
CA GLY A 50 -1.96 -5.45 10.97
C GLY A 50 -1.22 -4.11 11.10
N SER A 51 -1.95 -3.03 11.36
CA SER A 51 -1.37 -1.70 11.56
C SER A 51 -0.48 -1.64 12.81
N ALA A 52 -0.90 -2.28 13.91
CA ALA A 52 -0.10 -2.40 15.12
C ALA A 52 1.20 -3.18 14.87
N TRP A 53 1.11 -4.30 14.13
CA TRP A 53 2.28 -5.09 13.74
C TRP A 53 3.27 -4.30 12.89
N VAL A 54 2.81 -3.64 11.83
CA VAL A 54 3.64 -2.78 10.97
C VAL A 54 4.31 -1.68 11.80
N ARG A 55 3.55 -1.00 12.67
CA ARG A 55 4.08 0.03 13.56
C ARG A 55 5.16 -0.52 14.50
N GLY A 56 4.98 -1.71 15.04
CA GLY A 56 5.98 -2.37 15.89
C GLY A 56 7.29 -2.62 15.14
N ARG A 57 7.22 -3.19 13.93
CA ARG A 57 8.40 -3.45 13.09
C ARG A 57 9.09 -2.17 12.64
N LEU A 58 8.35 -1.12 12.27
CA LEU A 58 8.92 0.19 11.91
C LEU A 58 9.56 0.92 13.09
N ARG A 59 9.18 0.62 14.34
CA ARG A 59 9.88 1.12 15.54
C ARG A 59 11.15 0.32 15.81
N ALA A 60 11.08 -1.00 15.68
CA ALA A 60 12.25 -1.87 15.87
C ALA A 60 13.33 -1.67 14.78
N ARG A 61 12.92 -1.24 13.58
CA ARG A 61 13.79 -1.05 12.41
C ARG A 61 13.54 0.31 11.76
N PRO A 62 14.06 1.40 12.34
CA PRO A 62 13.84 2.75 11.83
C PRO A 62 14.35 2.94 10.39
N GLU A 63 15.34 2.15 9.95
CA GLU A 63 15.90 2.18 8.59
C GLU A 63 14.88 1.78 7.49
N LEU A 64 13.83 1.05 7.85
CA LEU A 64 12.78 0.66 6.89
C LEU A 64 11.97 1.86 6.42
N ARG A 65 11.78 2.89 7.25
CA ARG A 65 10.97 4.06 6.90
C ARG A 65 11.50 4.81 5.68
N PRO A 66 12.76 5.30 5.66
CA PRO A 66 13.29 6.01 4.50
C PRO A 66 13.35 5.11 3.26
N LEU A 67 13.70 3.83 3.42
CA LEU A 67 13.73 2.87 2.31
C LEU A 67 12.34 2.69 1.67
N LEU A 68 11.31 2.44 2.48
CA LEU A 68 9.95 2.27 2.00
C LEU A 68 9.44 3.53 1.32
N LEU A 69 9.79 4.72 1.82
CA LEU A 69 9.41 5.99 1.19
C LEU A 69 10.08 6.16 -0.18
N ALA A 70 11.38 5.90 -0.27
CA ALA A 70 12.11 5.98 -1.54
C ALA A 70 11.52 5.03 -2.59
N VAL A 71 11.28 3.77 -2.22
CA VAL A 71 10.70 2.78 -3.14
C VAL A 71 9.25 3.12 -3.49
N LYS A 72 8.44 3.59 -2.54
CA LYS A 72 7.07 4.05 -2.83
C LYS A 72 7.06 5.21 -3.83
N LEU A 73 7.98 6.16 -3.70
CA LEU A 73 8.11 7.27 -4.65
C LEU A 73 8.49 6.76 -6.03
N LEU A 74 9.46 5.85 -6.13
CA LEU A 74 9.86 5.21 -7.38
C LEU A 74 8.68 4.49 -8.06
N LEU A 75 7.95 3.65 -7.31
CA LEU A 75 6.79 2.93 -7.83
C LEU A 75 5.70 3.90 -8.34
N ARG A 76 5.44 4.98 -7.60
CA ARG A 76 4.49 6.02 -8.04
C ARG A 76 4.93 6.68 -9.34
N ARG A 77 6.23 7.00 -9.49
CA ARG A 77 6.77 7.64 -10.71
C ARG A 77 6.65 6.74 -11.94
N HIS A 78 6.67 5.43 -11.77
CA HIS A 78 6.50 4.46 -12.85
C HIS A 78 5.05 3.98 -13.03
N GLY A 79 4.08 4.52 -12.29
CA GLY A 79 2.68 4.07 -12.36
C GLY A 79 2.45 2.65 -11.81
N LEU A 80 3.39 2.12 -11.01
CA LEU A 80 3.35 0.76 -10.44
C LEU A 80 2.79 0.72 -9.01
N SER A 81 2.25 1.82 -8.50
CA SER A 81 1.68 1.90 -7.15
C SER A 81 0.23 1.40 -7.06
N GLU A 82 -0.47 1.30 -8.20
CA GLU A 82 -1.87 0.89 -8.23
C GLU A 82 -2.00 -0.63 -8.28
N THR A 83 -2.54 -1.22 -7.21
CA THR A 83 -2.71 -2.68 -7.11
C THR A 83 -3.78 -3.21 -8.07
N TYR A 84 -4.74 -2.37 -8.46
CA TYR A 84 -5.80 -2.75 -9.39
C TYR A 84 -5.26 -3.13 -10.77
N THR A 85 -4.19 -2.48 -11.22
CA THR A 85 -3.53 -2.74 -12.51
C THR A 85 -2.36 -3.73 -12.41
N GLY A 86 -2.24 -4.45 -11.28
CA GLY A 86 -1.14 -5.41 -11.04
C GLY A 86 0.13 -4.79 -10.45
N GLY A 87 0.06 -3.55 -9.94
CA GLY A 87 1.17 -2.89 -9.24
C GLY A 87 1.41 -3.41 -7.81
N VAL A 88 2.44 -2.85 -7.17
CA VAL A 88 2.87 -3.24 -5.82
C VAL A 88 2.23 -2.34 -4.77
N GLY A 89 1.37 -2.93 -3.94
CA GLY A 89 0.72 -2.24 -2.83
C GLY A 89 1.65 -1.93 -1.66
N SER A 90 1.28 -0.93 -0.86
CA SER A 90 2.08 -0.48 0.28
C SER A 90 2.36 -1.57 1.33
N TYR A 91 1.40 -2.49 1.56
CA TYR A 91 1.56 -3.59 2.51
C TYR A 91 2.48 -4.69 1.97
N LEU A 92 2.33 -5.06 0.69
CA LEU A 92 3.21 -6.02 0.02
C LEU A 92 4.66 -5.53 0.03
N LEU A 93 4.88 -4.27 -0.34
CA LEU A 93 6.22 -3.66 -0.29
C LEU A 93 6.82 -3.69 1.12
N PHE A 94 6.00 -3.41 2.14
CA PHE A 94 6.43 -3.48 3.53
C PHE A 94 6.93 -4.88 3.90
N VAL A 95 6.17 -5.93 3.57
CA VAL A 95 6.55 -7.32 3.83
C VAL A 95 7.82 -7.70 3.08
N MET A 96 7.97 -7.31 1.81
CA MET A 96 9.18 -7.57 1.03
C MET A 96 10.43 -6.93 1.67
N ALA A 97 10.35 -5.66 2.04
CA ALA A 97 11.47 -4.94 2.66
C ALA A 97 11.80 -5.46 4.06
N GLU A 98 10.78 -5.88 4.82
CA GLU A 98 10.95 -6.48 6.13
C GLU A 98 11.68 -7.83 6.04
N ARG A 99 11.29 -8.68 5.09
CA ARG A 99 11.84 -10.03 4.85
C ARG A 99 13.17 -10.07 4.13
N MET A 100 13.57 -9.00 3.43
CA MET A 100 14.87 -8.93 2.75
C MET A 100 16.07 -9.20 3.68
N ARG A 101 15.90 -9.06 5.00
CA ARG A 101 16.94 -9.30 6.01
C ARG A 101 16.90 -10.69 6.67
N ASP A 102 15.93 -11.55 6.33
CA ASP A 102 15.92 -12.92 6.82
C ASP A 102 17.05 -13.73 6.14
N PRO A 103 17.80 -14.56 6.88
CA PRO A 103 18.88 -15.38 6.32
C PRO A 103 18.38 -16.39 5.26
N LEU A 104 17.08 -16.65 5.17
CA LEU A 104 16.47 -17.42 4.07
C LEU A 104 16.55 -16.69 2.72
N CYS A 105 16.59 -15.35 2.71
CA CYS A 105 16.77 -14.55 1.50
C CYS A 105 18.22 -14.57 0.97
N ALA A 106 19.20 -15.01 1.78
CA ALA A 106 20.57 -15.20 1.31
C ALA A 106 20.70 -16.33 0.28
N SER A 107 19.70 -17.21 0.17
CA SER A 107 19.60 -18.22 -0.90
C SER A 107 18.88 -17.70 -2.16
N VAL A 108 18.24 -16.53 -2.08
CA VAL A 108 17.67 -15.86 -3.26
C VAL A 108 18.77 -15.02 -3.89
N ASP A 109 19.61 -15.68 -4.68
CA ASP A 109 20.57 -15.03 -5.56
C ASP A 109 19.82 -14.17 -6.60
N LEU A 110 19.53 -12.93 -6.21
CA LEU A 110 18.99 -11.88 -7.06
C LEU A 110 19.96 -11.56 -8.21
N GLY A 111 21.26 -11.81 -8.04
CA GLY A 111 22.28 -11.64 -9.07
C GLY A 111 22.12 -12.63 -10.23
N ALA A 112 22.01 -13.93 -9.93
CA ALA A 112 21.85 -14.96 -10.96
C ALA A 112 20.49 -14.96 -11.65
N LYS A 113 19.43 -14.42 -11.02
CA LYS A 113 18.10 -14.28 -11.64
C LYS A 113 17.93 -12.99 -12.44
N CYS A 114 18.45 -11.85 -11.98
CA CYS A 114 18.38 -10.59 -12.75
C CYS A 114 19.20 -10.65 -14.06
N PHE A 115 20.34 -11.35 -14.07
CA PHE A 115 21.12 -11.51 -15.31
C PHE A 115 20.40 -12.44 -16.31
N ARG A 116 19.74 -13.50 -15.81
CA ARG A 116 18.91 -14.38 -16.64
C ARG A 116 17.66 -13.70 -17.18
N TRP A 117 17.03 -12.81 -16.42
CA TRP A 117 15.87 -12.04 -16.90
C TRP A 117 16.25 -11.05 -18.01
N ARG A 118 17.38 -10.34 -17.90
CA ARG A 118 17.91 -9.51 -19.00
C ARG A 118 18.21 -10.33 -20.26
N ALA A 119 18.82 -11.51 -20.12
CA ALA A 119 19.10 -12.41 -21.23
C ALA A 119 17.85 -13.08 -21.84
N ALA A 120 16.79 -13.29 -21.06
CA ALA A 120 15.52 -13.85 -21.51
C ALA A 120 14.62 -12.80 -22.19
N VAL A 121 14.65 -11.55 -21.72
CA VAL A 121 13.92 -10.44 -22.35
C VAL A 121 14.58 -9.99 -23.65
N ALA A 122 15.92 -10.03 -23.74
CA ALA A 122 16.64 -9.76 -24.99
C ALA A 122 16.35 -10.78 -26.11
N ARG A 123 15.93 -12.00 -25.78
CA ARG A 123 15.58 -13.06 -26.75
C ARG A 123 14.14 -13.01 -27.28
N ARG A 124 13.28 -12.11 -26.79
CA ARG A 124 11.90 -11.94 -27.28
C ARG A 124 11.71 -10.72 -28.19
N ARG A 125 12.79 -10.11 -28.66
CA ARG A 125 12.80 -9.02 -29.65
C ARG A 125 13.70 -9.33 -30.86
N GLY A 126 13.80 -10.60 -31.23
CA GLY A 126 14.33 -11.08 -32.51
C GLY A 126 13.27 -11.94 -33.17
#